data_AF-A0A0C4F4Q7-F1
#
_entry.id   AF-A0A0C4F4Q7-F1
#
_cell.length_a   1.000
_cell.length_b   1.000
_cell.length_c   1.000
_cell.angle_alpha   90.00
_cell.angle_beta   90.00
_cell.angle_gamma   90.00
#
_symmetry.space_group_name_H-M   'P 1'
#
loop_
_entity.id
_entity.type
_entity.pdbx_description
1 polymer ?
#
loop_
_entity_poly.entity_id
_entity_poly.type
_entity_poly.pdbx_seq_one_letter_code
_entity_poly.pdbx_strand_id
1 'polypeptide(L)'
;MNSSIVVKQADVVLIDDFLDFPNPHRLENLEYYGTKQSLNGPGMTYGVYSVVENRFQISGCSSYTYHLFSSQPYIRAPWFQFSEQLVDDYSQNGGIHPAFPFLTGMGGDYRVTVYGYLGLRLELDHLSVDPSLPPQIASLSYRKIYWHGYPIRAKSNQTHTSLFRPPSGALADADPDYAEAPIPVKHRSSGRILKLGRARTVTVPNRPVYLANPIQCAPIKSDQAFLPGQFPLSILDGSSATRWIPSDLPATVTVPLNEHFRAKQIIGFGFQSSNFTDFRIRFFDDPGQRTALKD
;
A
#
# COMPACT_ATOMS: atom_id res chain seq x y z
N MET A 1 0.59 -12.00 -30.64
CA MET A 1 1.50 -12.46 -29.56
C MET A 1 0.64 -13.19 -28.55
N ASN A 2 1.03 -14.39 -28.11
CA ASN A 2 0.36 -15.03 -26.96
C ASN A 2 0.73 -14.21 -25.71
N SER A 3 -0.25 -13.66 -25.01
CA SER A 3 -0.03 -12.75 -23.87
C SER A 3 0.46 -13.46 -22.60
N SER A 4 1.42 -14.38 -22.73
CA SER A 4 1.92 -15.33 -21.71
C SER A 4 3.20 -14.87 -21.00
N ILE A 5 3.32 -13.57 -20.71
CA ILE A 5 4.46 -13.05 -19.93
C ILE A 5 4.12 -13.13 -18.45
N VAL A 6 4.99 -13.78 -17.68
CA VAL A 6 4.98 -13.76 -16.21
C VAL A 6 6.25 -13.06 -15.76
N VAL A 7 6.09 -11.89 -15.15
CA VAL A 7 7.20 -11.06 -14.68
C VAL A 7 7.59 -11.51 -13.28
N LYS A 8 8.88 -11.78 -13.05
CA LYS A 8 9.35 -12.28 -11.74
C LYS A 8 9.21 -11.22 -10.64
N GLN A 9 9.54 -9.97 -10.93
CA GLN A 9 9.63 -8.89 -9.94
C GLN A 9 9.37 -7.52 -10.59
N ALA A 10 9.15 -6.48 -9.79
CA ALA A 10 8.98 -5.13 -10.31
C ALA A 10 10.14 -4.75 -11.25
N ASP A 11 9.79 -4.25 -12.44
CA ASP A 11 10.73 -3.84 -13.48
C ASP A 11 10.36 -2.44 -13.97
N VAL A 12 9.43 -2.30 -14.92
CA VAL A 12 8.97 -0.99 -15.43
C VAL A 12 8.46 -0.08 -14.30
N VAL A 13 7.79 -0.65 -13.31
CA VAL A 13 7.26 0.08 -12.15
C VAL A 13 8.38 0.66 -11.26
N LEU A 14 9.61 0.15 -11.31
CA LEU A 14 10.75 0.71 -10.57
C LEU A 14 11.14 2.11 -11.04
N ILE A 15 10.91 2.44 -12.31
CA ILE A 15 11.19 3.77 -12.87
C ILE A 15 10.44 4.84 -12.08
N ASP A 16 9.16 4.57 -11.83
CA ASP A 16 8.22 5.43 -11.13
C ASP A 16 8.48 5.52 -9.61
N ASP A 17 9.07 4.47 -9.03
CA ASP A 17 9.45 4.42 -7.62
C ASP A 17 10.73 5.24 -7.36
N PHE A 18 11.79 4.98 -8.12
CA PHE A 18 13.14 5.45 -7.81
C PHE A 18 13.60 6.69 -8.57
N LEU A 19 13.20 6.87 -9.83
CA LEU A 19 13.83 7.88 -10.68
C LEU A 19 13.14 9.25 -10.64
N ASP A 20 11.94 9.33 -10.04
CA ASP A 20 11.07 10.53 -10.07
C ASP A 20 10.95 11.14 -11.49
N PHE A 21 11.06 10.27 -12.51
CA PHE A 21 11.09 10.67 -13.90
C PHE A 21 9.67 10.89 -14.42
N PRO A 22 9.40 11.93 -15.23
CA PRO A 22 8.08 12.12 -15.81
C PRO A 22 7.65 10.92 -16.66
N ASN A 23 6.63 10.21 -16.20
CA ASN A 23 6.03 9.10 -16.93
C ASN A 23 4.54 9.38 -17.20
N PRO A 24 4.15 9.61 -18.48
CA PRO A 24 2.75 9.83 -18.83
C PRO A 24 1.90 8.56 -18.76
N HIS A 25 2.52 7.37 -18.79
CA HIS A 25 1.85 6.06 -18.82
C HIS A 25 1.93 5.31 -17.48
N ARG A 26 2.18 6.03 -16.38
CA ARG A 26 2.43 5.43 -15.06
C ARG A 26 1.28 4.58 -14.53
N LEU A 27 0.03 4.99 -14.75
CA LEU A 27 -1.13 4.23 -14.27
C LEU A 27 -1.37 3.00 -15.15
N GLU A 28 -1.25 3.15 -16.46
CA GLU A 28 -1.38 2.07 -17.44
C GLU A 28 -0.28 1.01 -17.23
N ASN A 29 0.96 1.44 -16.98
CA ASN A 29 2.06 0.54 -16.65
C ASN A 29 1.82 -0.19 -15.33
N LEU A 30 1.39 0.53 -14.28
CA LEU A 30 1.11 -0.05 -12.98
C LEU A 30 0.03 -1.14 -13.07
N GLU A 31 -1.06 -0.85 -13.77
CA GLU A 31 -2.15 -1.80 -13.99
C GLU A 31 -1.70 -2.98 -14.86
N TYR A 32 -1.11 -2.71 -16.03
CA TYR A 32 -0.69 -3.75 -16.96
C TYR A 32 0.31 -4.71 -16.32
N TYR A 33 1.42 -4.20 -15.79
CA TYR A 33 2.47 -5.05 -15.22
C TYR A 33 2.03 -5.68 -13.90
N GLY A 34 1.15 -5.04 -13.12
CA GLY A 34 0.56 -5.65 -11.93
C GLY A 34 -0.17 -6.96 -12.26
N THR A 35 -0.94 -6.99 -13.35
CA THR A 35 -1.65 -8.23 -13.78
C THR A 35 -0.73 -9.31 -14.35
N LYS A 36 0.53 -8.97 -14.69
CA LYS A 36 1.54 -9.90 -15.23
C LYS A 36 2.54 -10.36 -14.18
N GLN A 37 2.43 -9.83 -12.96
CA GLN A 37 3.33 -10.16 -11.88
C GLN A 37 3.13 -11.59 -11.40
N SER A 38 4.23 -12.35 -11.30
CA SER A 38 4.21 -13.69 -10.72
C SER A 38 3.76 -13.63 -9.26
N LEU A 39 2.81 -14.51 -8.89
CA LEU A 39 2.42 -14.70 -7.49
C LEU A 39 3.57 -15.24 -6.65
N ASN A 40 4.53 -15.93 -7.27
CA ASN A 40 5.71 -16.50 -6.60
C ASN A 40 6.92 -15.55 -6.63
N GLY A 41 6.72 -14.28 -7.00
CA GLY A 41 7.78 -13.28 -6.98
C GLY A 41 8.27 -12.97 -5.56
N PRO A 42 9.42 -12.32 -5.40
CA PRO A 42 9.93 -11.93 -4.08
C PRO A 42 9.15 -10.73 -3.51
N GLY A 43 8.98 -10.69 -2.19
CA GLY A 43 8.12 -9.71 -1.50
C GLY A 43 8.48 -8.24 -1.70
N MET A 44 9.75 -7.92 -2.01
CA MET A 44 10.18 -6.55 -2.32
C MET A 44 9.37 -5.91 -3.45
N THR A 45 8.91 -6.74 -4.39
CA THR A 45 8.10 -6.33 -5.55
C THR A 45 6.87 -5.58 -5.09
N TYR A 46 6.11 -6.15 -4.18
CA TYR A 46 4.86 -5.54 -3.75
C TYR A 46 5.08 -4.29 -2.89
N GLY A 47 6.26 -4.13 -2.28
CA GLY A 47 6.66 -2.86 -1.65
C GLY A 47 6.78 -1.73 -2.67
N VAL A 48 7.38 -2.01 -3.83
CA VAL A 48 7.47 -1.07 -4.96
C VAL A 48 6.07 -0.73 -5.48
N TYR A 49 5.24 -1.74 -5.75
CA TYR A 49 3.86 -1.52 -6.20
C TYR A 49 3.06 -0.69 -5.17
N SER A 50 3.22 -0.96 -3.87
CA SER A 50 2.55 -0.18 -2.82
C SER A 50 2.95 1.30 -2.83
N VAL A 51 4.25 1.59 -2.98
CA VAL A 51 4.76 2.97 -3.05
C VAL A 51 4.24 3.69 -4.30
N VAL A 52 4.32 3.05 -5.47
CA VAL A 52 3.92 3.63 -6.75
C VAL A 52 2.40 3.80 -6.83
N GLU A 53 1.64 2.80 -6.39
CA GLU A 53 0.19 2.87 -6.28
C GLU A 53 -0.22 4.01 -5.34
N ASN A 54 0.37 4.12 -4.15
CA ASN A 54 0.02 5.21 -3.24
C ASN A 54 0.27 6.59 -3.86
N ARG A 55 1.36 6.69 -4.62
CA ARG A 55 1.79 7.92 -5.28
C ARG A 55 0.80 8.37 -6.36
N PHE A 56 0.26 7.45 -7.16
CA PHE A 56 -0.49 7.81 -8.36
C PHE A 56 -1.97 7.43 -8.34
N GLN A 57 -2.40 6.55 -7.44
CA GLN A 57 -3.80 6.12 -7.33
C GLN A 57 -4.71 7.34 -7.20
N ILE A 58 -5.74 7.38 -8.04
CA ILE A 58 -6.79 8.40 -8.01
C ILE A 58 -8.01 7.94 -7.22
N SER A 59 -8.14 6.62 -7.03
CA SER A 59 -9.19 5.97 -6.25
C SER A 59 -8.65 4.67 -5.65
N GLY A 60 -9.20 4.22 -4.53
CA GLY A 60 -8.91 2.90 -3.98
C GLY A 60 -7.77 2.87 -2.97
N CYS A 61 -7.48 1.69 -2.47
CA CYS A 61 -6.55 1.38 -1.40
C CYS A 61 -5.72 0.13 -1.70
N SER A 62 -5.57 -0.21 -2.97
CA SER A 62 -4.66 -1.24 -3.47
C SER A 62 -3.23 -1.05 -2.97
N SER A 63 -2.80 0.19 -2.70
CA SER A 63 -1.52 0.45 -2.02
C SER A 63 -1.41 -0.26 -0.66
N TYR A 64 -2.50 -0.35 0.12
CA TYR A 64 -2.53 -1.10 1.36
C TYR A 64 -2.50 -2.62 1.11
N THR A 65 -3.23 -3.10 0.10
CA THR A 65 -3.18 -4.51 -0.32
C THR A 65 -1.76 -4.95 -0.66
N TYR A 66 -1.07 -4.15 -1.47
CA TYR A 66 0.32 -4.40 -1.84
C TYR A 66 1.27 -4.35 -0.65
N HIS A 67 1.03 -3.48 0.34
CA HIS A 67 1.82 -3.46 1.58
C HIS A 67 1.65 -4.76 2.39
N LEU A 68 0.42 -5.27 2.50
CA LEU A 68 0.20 -6.55 3.17
C LEU A 68 0.85 -7.69 2.39
N PHE A 69 0.80 -7.63 1.06
CA PHE A 69 1.47 -8.61 0.21
C PHE A 69 3.00 -8.52 0.35
N SER A 70 3.59 -7.33 0.49
CA SER A 70 5.06 -7.21 0.62
C SER A 70 5.62 -7.83 1.90
N SER A 71 4.77 -8.11 2.90
CA SER A 71 5.19 -8.62 4.20
C SER A 71 4.57 -9.97 4.54
N GLN A 72 3.25 -10.04 4.75
CA GLN A 72 2.60 -11.15 5.46
C GLN A 72 2.91 -12.54 4.88
N PRO A 73 2.92 -12.75 3.55
CA PRO A 73 3.21 -14.05 2.96
C PRO A 73 4.65 -14.51 3.11
N TYR A 74 5.57 -13.58 3.39
CA TYR A 74 7.02 -13.81 3.45
C TYR A 74 7.53 -13.96 4.87
N ILE A 75 6.77 -13.54 5.87
CA ILE A 75 7.17 -13.59 7.28
C ILE A 75 7.03 -15.02 7.83
N ARG A 76 8.04 -15.49 8.57
CA ARG A 76 8.04 -16.80 9.24
C ARG A 76 8.16 -16.64 10.75
N ALA A 77 7.17 -17.16 11.47
CA ALA A 77 7.20 -17.28 12.92
C ALA A 77 8.28 -18.28 13.36
N PRO A 78 8.75 -18.23 14.62
CA PRO A 78 8.42 -17.25 15.66
C PRO A 78 9.25 -15.96 15.60
N TRP A 79 10.33 -15.91 14.82
CA TRP A 79 11.25 -14.76 14.79
C TRP A 79 10.82 -13.65 13.83
N PHE A 80 9.74 -13.87 13.08
CA PHE A 80 9.20 -12.96 12.07
C PHE A 80 10.26 -12.53 11.04
N GLN A 81 11.10 -13.50 10.63
CA GLN A 81 12.09 -13.31 9.57
C GLN A 81 11.41 -13.43 8.21
N PHE A 82 11.89 -12.65 7.24
CA PHE A 82 11.40 -12.71 5.87
C PHE A 82 12.10 -13.85 5.13
N SER A 83 11.33 -14.69 4.46
CA SER A 83 11.77 -15.59 3.39
C SER A 83 11.66 -14.87 2.04
N GLU A 84 12.54 -15.16 1.09
CA GLU A 84 12.37 -14.69 -0.29
C GLU A 84 11.21 -15.43 -0.98
N GLN A 85 11.07 -16.72 -0.67
CA GLN A 85 10.12 -17.63 -1.32
C GLN A 85 8.83 -17.75 -0.49
N LEU A 86 7.69 -17.87 -1.19
CA LEU A 86 6.41 -18.19 -0.56
C LEU A 86 6.31 -19.66 -0.14
N VAL A 87 6.97 -20.54 -0.88
CA VAL A 87 7.00 -21.99 -0.62
C VAL A 87 8.28 -22.32 0.14
N ASP A 88 8.12 -23.01 1.27
CA ASP A 88 9.24 -23.39 2.15
C ASP A 88 9.89 -24.73 1.76
N ASP A 89 9.24 -25.52 0.91
CA ASP A 89 9.84 -26.74 0.36
C ASP A 89 10.97 -26.39 -0.62
N TYR A 90 12.20 -26.68 -0.19
CA TYR A 90 13.44 -26.48 -0.94
C TYR A 90 13.40 -27.07 -2.36
N SER A 91 12.74 -28.22 -2.52
CA SER A 91 12.64 -28.91 -3.82
C SER A 91 11.68 -28.22 -4.79
N GLN A 92 10.78 -27.38 -4.29
CA GLN A 92 9.73 -26.72 -5.06
C GLN A 92 9.98 -25.22 -5.28
N ASN A 93 10.89 -24.62 -4.53
CA ASN A 93 11.12 -23.17 -4.54
C ASN A 93 12.43 -22.75 -5.23
N GLY A 94 13.00 -23.64 -6.05
CA GLY A 94 14.24 -23.38 -6.78
C GLY A 94 15.51 -23.58 -5.97
N GLY A 95 15.46 -24.40 -4.90
CA GLY A 95 16.64 -24.75 -4.10
C GLY A 95 17.03 -23.66 -3.10
N ILE A 96 16.06 -22.92 -2.59
CA ILE A 96 16.29 -21.90 -1.56
C ILE A 96 15.81 -22.45 -0.22
N HIS A 97 16.71 -22.56 0.76
CA HIS A 97 16.30 -23.01 2.08
C HIS A 97 15.36 -21.98 2.72
N PRO A 98 14.24 -22.40 3.34
CA PRO A 98 13.38 -21.49 4.08
C PRO A 98 14.15 -20.89 5.26
N ALA A 99 13.83 -19.65 5.63
CA ALA A 99 14.34 -18.93 6.81
C ALA A 99 15.82 -18.46 6.79
N PHE A 100 16.28 -17.85 5.70
CA PHE A 100 17.38 -16.86 5.76
C PHE A 100 16.79 -15.44 5.69
N PRO A 101 17.33 -14.44 6.42
CA PRO A 101 16.71 -13.12 6.43
C PRO A 101 16.81 -12.48 5.04
N PHE A 102 15.69 -12.47 4.31
CA PHE A 102 15.56 -11.77 3.04
C PHE A 102 15.49 -10.26 3.31
N LEU A 103 16.65 -9.66 3.55
CA LEU A 103 16.79 -8.25 3.93
C LEU A 103 16.24 -7.30 2.87
N THR A 104 16.32 -7.66 1.60
CA THR A 104 15.73 -6.87 0.51
C THR A 104 14.20 -6.80 0.63
N GLY A 105 13.55 -7.89 1.04
CA GLY A 105 12.11 -7.90 1.35
C GLY A 105 11.77 -7.03 2.55
N MET A 106 12.55 -7.14 3.64
CA MET A 106 12.39 -6.29 4.82
C MET A 106 12.54 -4.80 4.48
N GLY A 107 13.56 -4.46 3.67
CA GLY A 107 13.78 -3.12 3.18
C GLY A 107 12.64 -2.63 2.28
N GLY A 108 12.13 -3.49 1.41
CA GLY A 108 10.97 -3.21 0.55
C GLY A 108 9.72 -2.85 1.35
N ASP A 109 9.39 -3.65 2.36
CA ASP A 109 8.26 -3.38 3.27
C ASP A 109 8.46 -2.08 4.07
N TYR A 110 9.67 -1.89 4.62
CA TYR A 110 10.02 -0.69 5.39
C TYR A 110 9.79 0.61 4.60
N ARG A 111 10.13 0.60 3.31
CA ARG A 111 9.99 1.75 2.42
C ARG A 111 8.54 2.20 2.24
N VAL A 112 7.56 1.31 2.33
CA VAL A 112 6.14 1.62 2.05
C VAL A 112 5.64 2.78 2.92
N THR A 113 5.92 2.75 4.22
CA THR A 113 5.46 3.80 5.12
C THR A 113 6.07 5.15 4.78
N VAL A 114 7.38 5.21 4.52
CA VAL A 114 8.12 6.46 4.33
C VAL A 114 7.95 7.02 2.90
N TYR A 115 8.15 6.20 1.88
CA TYR A 115 8.14 6.64 0.49
C TYR A 115 6.76 6.53 -0.18
N GLY A 116 5.89 5.66 0.35
CA GLY A 116 4.49 5.56 -0.03
C GLY A 116 3.64 6.50 0.81
N TYR A 117 3.28 6.13 2.03
CA TYR A 117 2.24 6.83 2.81
C TYR A 117 2.59 8.26 3.21
N LEU A 118 3.84 8.55 3.56
CA LEU A 118 4.29 9.95 3.75
C LEU A 118 4.58 10.65 2.40
N GLY A 119 4.81 9.87 1.34
CA GLY A 119 5.20 10.37 0.03
C GLY A 119 6.52 11.12 0.04
N LEU A 120 7.45 10.72 0.93
CA LEU A 120 8.74 11.38 1.07
C LEU A 120 9.52 11.33 -0.25
N ARG A 121 10.07 12.47 -0.67
CA ARG A 121 11.19 12.56 -1.61
C ARG A 121 12.23 13.52 -1.06
N LEU A 122 13.48 13.12 -1.15
CA LEU A 122 14.60 13.91 -0.67
C LEU A 122 15.20 14.63 -1.85
N GLU A 123 15.06 15.95 -1.87
CA GLU A 123 15.70 16.82 -2.84
C GLU A 123 16.85 17.55 -2.15
N LEU A 124 17.80 18.04 -2.94
CA LEU A 124 19.00 18.70 -2.42
C LEU A 124 18.67 19.98 -1.65
N ASP A 125 17.69 20.75 -2.10
CA ASP A 125 17.34 22.07 -1.57
C ASP A 125 16.07 22.06 -0.70
N HIS A 126 15.31 20.96 -0.70
CA HIS A 126 14.11 20.82 0.13
C HIS A 126 13.74 19.38 0.46
N LEU A 127 12.93 19.22 1.50
CA LEU A 127 12.20 17.99 1.80
C LEU A 127 10.86 18.01 1.03
N SER A 128 10.58 17.01 0.21
CA SER A 128 9.27 16.86 -0.43
C SER A 128 8.41 15.82 0.28
N VAL A 129 7.15 16.14 0.54
CA VAL A 129 6.15 15.19 1.06
C VAL A 129 4.85 15.31 0.28
N ASP A 130 4.15 14.19 0.17
CA ASP A 130 2.80 14.13 -0.38
C ASP A 130 2.10 12.96 0.31
N PRO A 131 1.50 13.19 1.49
CA PRO A 131 1.01 12.09 2.30
C PRO A 131 -0.34 11.57 1.81
N SER A 132 -0.53 10.25 1.86
CA SER A 132 -1.82 9.60 1.69
C SER A 132 -1.86 8.32 2.53
N LEU A 133 -2.62 8.36 3.62
CA LEU A 133 -2.73 7.24 4.56
C LEU A 133 -3.95 6.38 4.20
N PRO A 134 -3.79 5.06 3.98
CA PRO A 134 -4.93 4.18 3.70
C PRO A 134 -5.98 4.19 4.82
N PRO A 135 -7.27 4.02 4.50
CA PRO A 135 -8.37 4.10 5.46
C PRO A 135 -8.32 2.98 6.52
N GLN A 136 -7.62 1.88 6.23
CA GLN A 136 -7.38 0.77 7.16
C GLN A 136 -6.44 1.16 8.31
N ILE A 137 -5.70 2.27 8.22
CA ILE A 137 -4.71 2.71 9.22
C ILE A 137 -5.19 4.01 9.87
N ALA A 138 -5.77 3.94 11.07
CA ALA A 138 -6.31 5.13 11.75
C ALA A 138 -5.29 6.25 11.98
N SER A 139 -4.05 5.87 12.33
CA SER A 139 -2.91 6.79 12.46
C SER A 139 -1.59 6.06 12.31
N LEU A 140 -0.54 6.78 11.91
CA LEU A 140 0.79 6.24 11.71
C LEU A 140 1.84 7.23 12.25
N SER A 141 2.76 6.73 13.07
CA SER A 141 3.98 7.46 13.43
C SER A 141 5.13 6.91 12.60
N TYR A 142 5.78 7.77 11.83
CA TYR A 142 6.86 7.35 10.94
C TYR A 142 8.16 7.23 11.70
N ARG A 143 9.10 6.48 11.13
CA ARG A 143 10.48 6.52 11.61
C ARG A 143 11.07 7.91 11.44
N LYS A 144 12.06 8.20 12.27
CA LYS A 144 12.80 9.45 12.22
C LYS A 144 13.54 9.53 10.88
N ILE A 145 13.31 10.61 10.15
CA ILE A 145 13.96 10.91 8.87
C ILE A 145 15.06 11.95 9.15
N TYR A 146 16.15 11.89 8.40
CA TYR A 146 17.20 12.90 8.44
C TYR A 146 17.27 13.60 7.08
N TRP A 147 17.28 14.93 7.09
CA TRP A 147 17.54 15.74 5.91
C TRP A 147 18.65 16.74 6.28
N HIS A 148 19.74 16.74 5.50
CA HIS A 148 20.98 17.47 5.82
C HIS A 148 21.45 17.28 7.27
N GLY A 149 21.35 16.04 7.77
CA GLY A 149 21.75 15.67 9.13
C GLY A 149 20.80 16.14 10.24
N TYR A 150 19.69 16.83 9.96
CA TYR A 150 18.70 17.22 10.97
C TYR A 150 17.55 16.22 11.06
N PRO A 151 17.14 15.84 12.28
CA PRO A 151 16.06 14.89 12.48
C PRO A 151 14.69 15.53 12.22
N ILE A 152 13.79 14.75 11.63
CA ILE A 152 12.40 15.09 11.40
C ILE A 152 11.54 13.93 11.90
N ARG A 153 10.53 14.24 12.70
CA ARG A 153 9.49 13.30 13.13
C ARG A 153 8.22 13.59 12.36
N ALA A 154 7.56 12.56 11.86
CA ALA A 154 6.28 12.69 11.18
C ALA A 154 5.22 11.86 11.88
N LYS A 155 3.97 12.33 11.86
CA LYS A 155 2.80 11.56 12.28
C LYS A 155 1.61 11.90 11.40
N SER A 156 0.90 10.90 10.91
CA SER A 156 -0.33 11.07 10.14
C SER A 156 -1.51 10.51 10.92
N ASN A 157 -2.64 11.20 10.79
CA ASN A 157 -3.95 10.60 10.96
C ASN A 157 -4.60 10.50 9.57
N GLN A 158 -5.89 10.20 9.52
CA GLN A 158 -6.63 10.08 8.24
C GLN A 158 -6.66 11.37 7.41
N THR A 159 -6.67 12.54 8.03
CA THR A 159 -6.93 13.80 7.32
C THR A 159 -5.66 14.61 7.05
N HIS A 160 -4.66 14.55 7.93
CA HIS A 160 -3.47 15.39 7.87
C HIS A 160 -2.22 14.67 8.39
N THR A 161 -1.07 15.20 7.99
CA THR A 161 0.26 14.79 8.43
C THR A 161 0.99 15.96 9.06
N SER A 162 1.51 15.74 10.27
CA SER A 162 2.32 16.71 11.01
C SER A 162 3.80 16.32 10.94
N LEU A 163 4.65 17.28 10.60
CA LEU A 163 6.10 17.18 10.56
C LEU A 163 6.68 18.08 11.65
N PHE A 164 7.46 17.50 12.55
CA PHE A 164 8.11 18.19 13.67
C PHE A 164 9.63 18.08 13.55
N ARG A 165 10.33 19.19 13.73
CA ARG A 165 11.79 19.22 13.82
C ARG A 165 12.23 19.32 15.28
N PRO A 166 12.77 18.24 15.88
CA PRO A 166 13.28 18.29 17.24
C PRO A 166 14.42 19.32 17.40
N PRO A 167 14.55 19.93 18.60
CA PRO A 167 15.61 20.91 18.87
C PRO A 167 17.01 20.30 19.01
N SER A 168 17.11 18.97 19.12
CA SER A 168 18.35 18.21 19.34
C SER A 168 18.35 16.90 18.53
N GLY A 169 19.52 16.26 18.46
CA GLY A 169 19.70 14.99 17.75
C GLY A 169 20.08 15.14 16.28
N ALA A 170 20.64 16.29 15.90
CA ALA A 170 21.38 16.46 14.65
C ALA A 170 22.59 15.51 14.62
N LEU A 171 22.96 15.04 13.43
CA LEU A 171 24.16 14.24 13.21
C LEU A 171 25.42 15.10 13.36
N ALA A 172 26.56 14.47 13.57
CA ALA A 172 27.84 15.18 13.77
C ALA A 172 28.28 15.99 12.54
N ASP A 173 27.87 15.55 11.36
CA ASP A 173 28.12 16.12 10.04
C ASP A 173 26.89 16.84 9.47
N ALA A 174 25.95 17.26 10.33
CA ALA A 174 24.77 18.02 9.89
C ALA A 174 25.18 19.37 9.26
N ASP A 175 24.45 19.77 8.23
CA ASP A 175 24.76 20.96 7.44
C ASP A 175 24.60 22.25 8.29
N PRO A 176 25.66 23.03 8.52
CA PRO A 176 25.59 24.21 9.38
C PRO A 176 24.58 25.26 8.88
N ASP A 177 24.29 25.30 7.57
CA ASP A 177 23.36 26.28 6.99
C ASP A 177 21.93 26.09 7.53
N TYR A 178 21.57 24.86 7.89
CA TYR A 178 20.27 24.54 8.45
C TYR A 178 20.23 24.50 9.97
N ALA A 179 21.33 24.79 10.69
CA ALA A 179 21.36 24.74 12.16
C ALA A 179 20.23 25.53 12.81
N GLU A 180 20.07 26.78 12.40
CA GLU A 180 18.98 27.66 12.86
C GLU A 180 17.98 27.99 11.73
N ALA A 181 18.40 27.90 10.47
CA ALA A 181 17.49 28.13 9.35
C ALA A 181 16.39 27.06 9.27
N PRO A 182 15.16 27.41 8.86
CA PRO A 182 14.09 26.44 8.72
C PRO A 182 14.35 25.48 7.53
N ILE A 183 13.99 24.21 7.69
CA ILE A 183 14.00 23.22 6.61
C ILE A 183 12.86 23.55 5.64
N PRO A 184 13.12 23.74 4.33
CA PRO A 184 12.07 23.89 3.34
C PRO A 184 11.32 22.56 3.14
N VAL A 185 10.01 22.57 3.30
CA VAL A 185 9.14 21.40 3.10
C VAL A 185 8.16 21.67 1.97
N LYS A 186 8.33 21.02 0.83
CA LYS A 186 7.41 21.10 -0.31
C LYS A 186 6.29 20.07 -0.15
N HIS A 187 5.06 20.56 -0.12
CA HIS A 187 3.87 19.73 -0.27
C HIS A 187 3.60 19.53 -1.76
N ARG A 188 3.91 18.35 -2.32
CA ARG A 188 3.98 18.17 -3.78
C ARG A 188 2.65 18.45 -4.48
N SER A 189 1.55 17.91 -3.96
CA SER A 189 0.22 18.05 -4.58
C SER A 189 -0.27 19.49 -4.65
N SER A 190 0.09 20.35 -3.69
CA SER A 190 -0.29 21.78 -3.73
C SER A 190 0.82 22.72 -4.22
N GLY A 191 2.03 22.20 -4.49
CA GLY A 191 3.22 23.00 -4.84
C GLY A 191 3.72 23.96 -3.73
N ARG A 192 3.11 23.94 -2.53
CA ARG A 192 3.40 24.92 -1.47
C ARG A 192 4.66 24.56 -0.71
N ILE A 193 5.52 25.53 -0.46
CA ILE A 193 6.71 25.37 0.38
C ILE A 193 6.44 25.93 1.78
N LEU A 194 6.59 25.08 2.79
CA LEU A 194 6.46 25.38 4.21
C LEU A 194 7.85 25.49 4.85
N LYS A 195 7.97 26.26 5.93
CA LYS A 195 9.22 26.46 6.66
C LYS A 195 9.18 25.70 7.98
N LEU A 196 9.87 24.56 8.06
CA LEU A 196 9.96 23.76 9.26
C LEU A 196 11.11 24.24 10.15
N GLY A 197 10.79 25.18 11.04
CA GLY A 197 11.73 25.74 12.03
C GLY A 197 12.10 24.76 13.14
N ARG A 198 13.18 25.06 13.85
CA ARG A 198 13.63 24.29 15.03
C ARG A 198 12.56 24.32 16.14
N ALA A 199 12.28 23.15 16.73
CA ALA A 199 11.21 22.96 17.72
C ALA A 199 9.82 23.40 17.24
N ARG A 200 9.58 23.41 15.92
CA ARG A 200 8.29 23.74 15.32
C ARG A 200 7.70 22.53 14.61
N THR A 201 6.38 22.58 14.45
CA THR A 201 5.59 21.63 13.69
C THR A 201 4.97 22.34 12.49
N VAL A 202 4.98 21.70 11.33
CA VAL A 202 4.17 22.08 10.18
C VAL A 202 3.19 20.96 9.86
N THR A 203 2.02 21.31 9.34
CA THR A 203 0.98 20.33 8.99
C THR A 203 0.60 20.49 7.52
N VAL A 204 0.47 19.36 6.83
CA VAL A 204 -0.02 19.25 5.46
C VAL A 204 -1.26 18.36 5.41
N PRO A 205 -2.24 18.63 4.54
CA PRO A 205 -3.36 17.72 4.33
C PRO A 205 -2.88 16.43 3.65
N ASN A 206 -3.58 15.32 3.91
CA ASN A 206 -3.39 14.09 3.15
C ASN A 206 -4.19 14.16 1.85
N ARG A 207 -3.72 13.49 0.79
CA ARG A 207 -4.53 13.29 -0.43
C ARG A 207 -5.71 12.35 -0.14
N PRO A 208 -6.97 12.79 -0.36
CA PRO A 208 -8.15 11.96 -0.18
C PRO A 208 -8.39 11.11 -1.45
N VAL A 209 -7.66 10.01 -1.57
CA VAL A 209 -7.73 9.11 -2.75
C VAL A 209 -8.67 7.92 -2.55
N TYR A 210 -9.32 7.83 -1.39
CA TYR A 210 -10.21 6.73 -1.04
C TYR A 210 -11.64 7.26 -1.19
N LEU A 211 -12.58 6.44 -1.73
CA LEU A 211 -14.03 6.70 -1.88
C LEU A 211 -14.54 7.04 -3.30
N ALA A 212 -14.23 6.24 -4.33
CA ALA A 212 -14.91 6.40 -5.63
C ALA A 212 -16.26 5.65 -5.71
N ASN A 213 -16.47 4.59 -4.92
CA ASN A 213 -17.71 3.80 -4.96
C ASN A 213 -18.12 3.24 -3.58
N PRO A 214 -19.37 2.71 -3.43
CA PRO A 214 -19.95 2.36 -2.13
C PRO A 214 -19.23 1.28 -1.31
N ILE A 215 -18.41 0.44 -1.95
CA ILE A 215 -17.71 -0.68 -1.29
C ILE A 215 -16.20 -0.50 -1.27
N GLN A 216 -15.67 0.44 -2.04
CA GLN A 216 -14.23 0.59 -2.18
C GLN A 216 -13.59 0.88 -0.83
N CYS A 217 -12.60 0.07 -0.46
CA CYS A 217 -11.89 0.16 0.81
C CYS A 217 -12.74 -0.02 2.08
N ALA A 218 -13.97 -0.51 1.93
CA ALA A 218 -14.78 -0.91 3.08
C ALA A 218 -14.14 -2.10 3.82
N PRO A 219 -14.44 -2.27 5.13
CA PRO A 219 -14.12 -3.50 5.83
C PRO A 219 -14.65 -4.72 5.07
N ILE A 220 -13.95 -5.85 5.15
CA ILE A 220 -14.38 -7.10 4.53
C ILE A 220 -14.16 -8.25 5.49
N LYS A 221 -15.09 -9.20 5.48
CA LYS A 221 -14.98 -10.47 6.20
C LYS A 221 -15.08 -11.62 5.21
N SER A 222 -14.18 -12.59 5.32
CA SER A 222 -14.30 -13.89 4.65
C SER A 222 -14.58 -14.98 5.67
N ASP A 223 -15.35 -15.99 5.29
CA ASP A 223 -15.59 -17.20 6.09
C ASP A 223 -14.51 -18.29 5.86
N GLN A 224 -13.66 -18.13 4.84
CA GLN A 224 -12.56 -19.02 4.54
C GLN A 224 -11.20 -18.35 4.76
N ALA A 225 -10.18 -19.18 5.00
CA ALA A 225 -8.80 -18.76 4.83
C ALA A 225 -8.52 -18.42 3.35
N PHE A 226 -7.35 -17.86 3.07
CA PHE A 226 -6.95 -17.46 1.73
C PHE A 226 -5.51 -17.88 1.44
N LEU A 227 -5.20 -18.06 0.16
CA LEU A 227 -3.85 -18.38 -0.27
C LEU A 227 -2.89 -17.22 0.05
N PRO A 228 -1.59 -17.48 0.25
CA PRO A 228 -0.61 -16.43 0.56
C PRO A 228 -0.68 -15.25 -0.42
N GLY A 229 -0.88 -14.04 0.12
CA GLY A 229 -0.97 -12.81 -0.67
C GLY A 229 -2.31 -12.56 -1.37
N GLN A 230 -3.26 -13.50 -1.30
CA GLN A 230 -4.53 -13.43 -2.00
C GLN A 230 -5.66 -12.93 -1.08
N PHE A 231 -5.50 -11.73 -0.54
CA PHE A 231 -6.35 -11.21 0.53
C PHE A 231 -7.80 -10.92 0.09
N PRO A 232 -8.81 -11.12 0.95
CA PRO A 232 -10.20 -10.76 0.65
C PRO A 232 -10.39 -9.28 0.27
N LEU A 233 -9.63 -8.37 0.87
CA LEU A 233 -9.73 -6.93 0.60
C LEU A 233 -9.38 -6.55 -0.85
N SER A 234 -8.66 -7.42 -1.58
CA SER A 234 -8.39 -7.26 -3.00
C SER A 234 -9.67 -7.19 -3.86
N ILE A 235 -10.80 -7.68 -3.36
CA ILE A 235 -12.10 -7.60 -4.07
C ILE A 235 -12.57 -6.15 -4.24
N LEU A 236 -12.17 -5.28 -3.33
CA LEU A 236 -12.73 -3.92 -3.18
C LEU A 236 -11.65 -2.84 -3.03
N ASP A 237 -10.39 -3.17 -3.30
CA ASP A 237 -9.29 -2.23 -3.16
C ASP A 237 -9.17 -1.27 -4.35
N GLY A 238 -9.86 -1.54 -5.46
CA GLY A 238 -9.87 -0.71 -6.66
C GLY A 238 -8.84 -1.09 -7.72
N SER A 239 -8.06 -2.15 -7.53
CA SER A 239 -7.11 -2.62 -8.53
C SER A 239 -7.63 -3.85 -9.28
N SER A 240 -7.29 -3.96 -10.57
CA SER A 240 -7.50 -5.17 -11.37
C SER A 240 -6.35 -6.18 -11.25
N ALA A 241 -5.26 -5.79 -10.59
CA ALA A 241 -4.04 -6.58 -10.46
C ALA A 241 -3.99 -7.42 -9.17
N THR A 242 -4.60 -6.96 -8.09
CA THR A 242 -4.73 -7.71 -6.83
C THR A 242 -5.92 -8.67 -6.92
N ARG A 243 -5.84 -9.80 -6.20
CA ARG A 243 -6.86 -10.85 -6.27
C ARG A 243 -7.11 -11.48 -4.91
N TRP A 244 -8.34 -11.95 -4.73
CA TRP A 244 -8.69 -12.83 -3.62
C TRP A 244 -8.82 -14.26 -4.13
N ILE A 245 -8.21 -15.20 -3.41
CA ILE A 245 -8.32 -16.63 -3.67
C ILE A 245 -8.52 -17.32 -2.32
N PRO A 246 -9.73 -17.85 -2.03
CA PRO A 246 -9.97 -18.61 -0.81
C PRO A 246 -9.20 -19.93 -0.84
N SER A 247 -8.91 -20.50 0.33
CA SER A 247 -8.28 -21.80 0.45
C SER A 247 -9.21 -22.94 0.01
N ASP A 248 -10.51 -22.78 0.25
CA ASP A 248 -11.54 -23.79 0.00
C ASP A 248 -12.80 -23.16 -0.62
N LEU A 249 -13.60 -23.99 -1.30
CA LEU A 249 -14.90 -23.62 -1.85
C LEU A 249 -16.02 -24.52 -1.28
N PRO A 250 -17.24 -24.00 -1.04
CA PRO A 250 -17.66 -22.61 -1.31
C PRO A 250 -17.09 -21.60 -0.29
N ALA A 251 -16.89 -20.37 -0.74
CA ALA A 251 -16.41 -19.26 0.08
C ALA A 251 -17.34 -18.04 -0.03
N THR A 252 -17.49 -17.33 1.07
CA THR A 252 -18.33 -16.14 1.20
C THR A 252 -17.50 -14.96 1.67
N VAL A 253 -17.73 -13.80 1.05
CA VAL A 253 -17.29 -12.50 1.58
C VAL A 253 -18.49 -11.64 1.96
N THR A 254 -18.35 -10.88 3.02
CA THR A 254 -19.34 -9.91 3.49
C THR A 254 -18.70 -8.54 3.60
N VAL A 255 -19.35 -7.55 3.01
CA VAL A 255 -18.86 -6.17 2.91
C VAL A 255 -19.99 -5.23 3.32
N PRO A 256 -19.85 -4.45 4.42
CA PRO A 256 -20.76 -3.34 4.71
C PRO A 256 -20.58 -2.24 3.67
N LEU A 257 -21.70 -1.67 3.21
CA LEU A 257 -21.66 -0.45 2.39
C LEU A 257 -21.13 0.72 3.21
N ASN A 258 -20.32 1.55 2.58
CA ASN A 258 -19.80 2.75 3.21
C ASN A 258 -20.94 3.73 3.54
N GLU A 259 -20.95 4.25 4.75
CA GLU A 259 -22.04 5.11 5.24
C GLU A 259 -22.26 6.36 4.40
N HIS A 260 -21.21 6.86 3.75
CA HIS A 260 -21.28 8.00 2.84
C HIS A 260 -22.21 7.76 1.63
N PHE A 261 -22.52 6.50 1.34
CA PHE A 261 -23.41 6.09 0.25
C PHE A 261 -24.78 5.60 0.76
N ARG A 262 -25.08 5.73 2.06
CA ARG A 262 -26.45 5.48 2.58
C ARG A 262 -27.44 6.34 1.79
N ALA A 263 -28.55 5.74 1.38
CA ALA A 263 -29.62 6.34 0.57
C ALA A 263 -29.26 6.73 -0.88
N LYS A 264 -28.10 6.32 -1.41
CA LYS A 264 -27.83 6.41 -2.86
C LYS A 264 -28.32 5.16 -3.58
N GLN A 265 -28.92 5.35 -4.76
CA GLN A 265 -29.34 4.24 -5.61
C GLN A 265 -28.11 3.53 -6.19
N ILE A 266 -28.02 2.21 -6.00
CA ILE A 266 -27.02 1.37 -6.67
C ILE A 266 -27.60 0.97 -8.03
N ILE A 267 -27.00 1.49 -9.10
CA ILE A 267 -27.48 1.29 -10.48
C ILE A 267 -26.90 0.03 -11.16
N GLY A 268 -25.89 -0.59 -10.56
CA GLY A 268 -25.26 -1.80 -11.07
C GLY A 268 -24.04 -2.25 -10.26
N PHE A 269 -23.53 -3.42 -10.61
CA PHE A 269 -22.29 -3.99 -10.08
C PHE A 269 -21.49 -4.62 -11.23
N GLY A 270 -20.17 -4.67 -11.07
CA GLY A 270 -19.27 -5.34 -12.00
C GLY A 270 -18.31 -6.23 -11.23
N PHE A 271 -18.01 -7.41 -11.77
CA PHE A 271 -17.00 -8.30 -11.24
C PHE A 271 -15.95 -8.55 -12.32
N GLN A 272 -14.68 -8.50 -11.92
CA GLN A 272 -13.60 -9.09 -12.68
C GLN A 272 -13.32 -10.46 -12.07
N SER A 273 -13.93 -11.50 -12.62
CA SER A 273 -13.72 -12.87 -12.17
C SER A 273 -12.75 -13.59 -13.10
N SER A 274 -11.91 -14.43 -12.51
CA SER A 274 -11.16 -15.46 -13.26
C SER A 274 -11.59 -16.81 -12.70
N ASN A 275 -12.24 -17.64 -13.54
CA ASN A 275 -12.50 -19.07 -13.29
C ASN A 275 -13.57 -19.46 -12.25
N PHE A 276 -14.51 -18.58 -11.87
CA PHE A 276 -15.71 -19.01 -11.13
C PHE A 276 -16.86 -19.31 -12.10
N THR A 277 -17.45 -20.50 -11.97
CA THR A 277 -18.59 -20.94 -12.81
C THR A 277 -19.95 -20.67 -12.15
N ASP A 278 -20.00 -20.53 -10.82
CA ASP A 278 -21.22 -20.26 -10.07
C ASP A 278 -20.93 -19.28 -8.92
N PHE A 279 -21.78 -18.28 -8.75
CA PHE A 279 -21.70 -17.30 -7.67
C PHE A 279 -23.09 -16.78 -7.32
N ARG A 280 -23.26 -16.39 -6.05
CA ARG A 280 -24.51 -15.79 -5.55
C ARG A 280 -24.23 -14.49 -4.83
N ILE A 281 -24.98 -13.46 -5.19
CA ILE A 281 -24.93 -12.14 -4.54
C ILE A 281 -26.21 -11.95 -3.75
N ARG A 282 -26.06 -11.45 -2.52
CA ARG A 282 -27.19 -11.14 -1.64
C ARG A 282 -26.99 -9.76 -1.05
N PHE A 283 -28.06 -8.98 -1.02
CA PHE A 283 -28.14 -7.70 -0.32
C PHE A 283 -29.07 -7.90 0.88
N PHE A 284 -28.65 -7.42 2.04
CA PHE A 284 -29.44 -7.49 3.27
C PHE A 284 -29.09 -6.30 4.15
N ASP A 285 -30.08 -5.81 4.88
CA ASP A 285 -29.90 -4.66 5.80
C ASP A 285 -29.31 -5.08 7.16
N ASP A 286 -29.40 -6.37 7.54
CA ASP A 286 -28.88 -6.93 8.80
C ASP A 286 -28.10 -8.25 8.57
N PRO A 287 -26.79 -8.32 8.92
CA PRO A 287 -25.99 -9.55 8.83
C PRO A 287 -26.47 -10.71 9.72
N GLY A 288 -27.36 -10.45 10.69
CA GLY A 288 -28.00 -11.47 11.54
C GLY A 288 -29.16 -12.21 10.87
N GLN A 289 -29.72 -11.71 9.77
CA GLN A 289 -30.75 -12.40 9.00
C GLN A 289 -30.14 -13.45 8.07
N ARG A 290 -29.62 -14.54 8.66
CA ARG A 290 -29.56 -15.83 7.97
C ARG A 290 -30.99 -16.32 7.82
N THR A 291 -31.71 -15.84 6.82
CA THR A 291 -33.00 -16.41 6.45
C THR A 291 -32.78 -17.87 6.07
N ALA A 292 -33.30 -18.77 6.90
CA ALA A 292 -33.51 -20.16 6.59
C ALA A 292 -34.29 -20.22 5.27
N LEU A 293 -33.63 -20.63 4.20
CA LEU A 293 -34.31 -21.10 3.00
C LEU A 293 -34.48 -22.61 3.19
N LYS A 294 -35.74 -23.01 3.39
CA LYS A 294 -36.19 -24.36 3.07
C LYS A 294 -35.87 -24.63 1.60
N ASP A 295 -35.50 -25.88 1.36
CA ASP A 295 -35.07 -26.50 0.11
C ASP A 295 -35.84 -26.06 -1.15
#